data_AF-A0A929GVM0-F1
#
_entry.id   AF-A0A929GVM0-F1
#
_cell.length_a   1.000
_cell.length_b   1.000
_cell.length_c   1.000
_cell.angle_alpha   90.00
_cell.angle_beta   90.00
_cell.angle_gamma   90.00
#
_symmetry.space_group_name_H-M   'P 1'
#
loop_
_entity.id
_entity.type
_entity.pdbx_description
1 polymer ?
#
loop_
_entity_poly.entity_id
_entity_poly.type
_entity_poly.pdbx_seq_one_letter_code
_entity_poly.pdbx_strand_id
1 'polypeptide(L)'
;MFSDVIDYTVYHFDEEEKLLEEMNYPGFYEHKSIHIRFKHKMNRLKEEFMSGEVILRTEIMSTLKNWLTDHIMNEDKNYAGFKMKGRA
;
A
#
# COMPACT_ATOMS: atom_id res chain seq x y z
N MET A 1 -14.39 -10.84 1.39
CA MET A 1 -14.27 -10.04 0.14
C MET A 1 -13.69 -8.65 0.39
N PHE A 2 -14.24 -7.82 1.29
CA PHE A 2 -13.63 -6.51 1.60
C PHE A 2 -12.43 -6.61 2.56
N SER A 3 -12.58 -7.34 3.66
CA SER A 3 -11.48 -7.62 4.60
C SER A 3 -10.30 -8.27 3.90
N ASP A 4 -10.55 -9.28 3.06
CA ASP A 4 -9.50 -10.00 2.32
C ASP A 4 -8.67 -9.07 1.43
N VAL A 5 -9.28 -8.04 0.84
CA VAL A 5 -8.57 -7.06 0.02
C VAL A 5 -7.69 -6.16 0.88
N ILE A 6 -8.18 -5.70 2.05
CA ILE A 6 -7.36 -4.94 3.01
C ILE A 6 -6.21 -5.80 3.51
N ASP A 7 -6.48 -7.03 3.91
CA ASP A 7 -5.49 -7.94 4.47
C ASP A 7 -4.40 -8.26 3.42
N TYR A 8 -4.79 -8.44 2.15
CA TYR A 8 -3.84 -8.61 1.05
C TYR A 8 -3.02 -7.34 0.77
N THR A 9 -3.63 -6.15 0.84
CA THR A 9 -2.89 -4.88 0.69
C THR A 9 -1.86 -4.70 1.80
N VAL A 10 -2.19 -5.06 3.05
CA VAL A 10 -1.21 -5.03 4.16
C VAL A 10 -0.08 -6.03 3.92
N TYR A 11 -0.42 -7.26 3.54
CA TYR A 11 0.58 -8.28 3.18
C TYR A 11 1.52 -7.81 2.07
N HIS A 12 1.00 -7.20 1.02
CA HIS A 12 1.78 -6.67 -0.09
C HIS A 12 2.81 -5.64 0.37
N PHE A 13 2.40 -4.66 1.19
CA PHE A 13 3.31 -3.66 1.76
C PHE A 13 4.39 -4.29 2.64
N ASP A 14 4.04 -5.29 3.43
CA ASP A 14 5.01 -5.93 4.32
C ASP A 14 6.08 -6.70 3.53
N GLU A 15 5.71 -7.37 2.42
CA GLU A 15 6.66 -8.04 1.52
C GLU A 15 7.54 -7.06 0.74
N GLU A 16 6.96 -5.93 0.32
CA GLU A 16 7.69 -4.85 -0.34
C GLU A 16 8.68 -4.16 0.59
N GLU A 17 8.26 -3.83 1.82
CA GLU A 17 9.13 -3.25 2.84
C GLU A 17 10.33 -4.16 3.14
N LYS A 18 10.13 -5.48 3.27
CA LYS A 18 11.22 -6.45 3.44
C LYS A 18 12.19 -6.40 2.26
N LEU A 19 11.69 -6.41 1.03
CA LEU A 19 12.52 -6.35 -0.16
C LEU A 19 13.35 -5.06 -0.21
N LEU A 20 12.75 -3.92 0.12
CA LEU A 20 13.43 -2.62 0.13
C LEU A 20 14.50 -2.52 1.22
N GLU A 21 14.23 -3.10 2.39
CA GLU A 21 15.17 -3.20 3.50
C GLU A 21 16.37 -4.09 3.13
N GLU A 22 16.13 -5.28 2.59
CA GLU A 22 17.18 -6.20 2.13
C GLU A 22 18.10 -5.56 1.06
N MET A 23 17.51 -4.72 0.21
CA MET A 23 18.24 -4.01 -0.84
C MET A 23 18.93 -2.73 -0.36
N ASN A 24 18.81 -2.37 0.92
CA ASN A 24 19.27 -1.08 1.48
C ASN A 24 18.81 0.11 0.62
N TYR A 25 17.55 0.09 0.17
CA TYR A 25 17.02 1.13 -0.69
C TYR A 25 17.04 2.48 0.06
N PRO A 26 17.70 3.53 -0.47
CA PRO A 26 17.84 4.80 0.24
C PRO A 26 16.51 5.47 0.61
N GLY A 27 15.45 5.20 -0.17
CA GLY A 27 14.10 5.73 0.06
C GLY A 27 13.23 4.86 0.98
N PHE A 28 13.77 3.82 1.62
CA PHE A 28 13.00 2.85 2.40
C PHE A 28 12.10 3.50 3.46
N TYR A 29 12.65 4.39 4.30
CA TYR A 29 11.89 5.00 5.39
C TYR A 29 10.76 5.90 4.88
N GLU A 30 10.98 6.65 3.79
CA GLU A 30 9.95 7.49 3.18
C GLU A 30 8.82 6.61 2.62
N HIS A 31 9.18 5.58 1.85
CA HIS A 31 8.22 4.65 1.26
C HIS A 31 7.40 3.90 2.32
N LYS A 32 8.05 3.42 3.39
CA LYS A 32 7.38 2.83 4.55
C LYS A 32 6.42 3.81 5.24
N SER A 33 6.78 5.10 5.30
CA SER A 33 5.89 6.11 5.88
C SER A 33 4.61 6.29 5.05
N ILE A 34 4.70 6.20 3.72
CA ILE A 34 3.55 6.23 2.81
C ILE A 34 2.63 5.04 3.07
N HIS A 35 3.19 3.83 3.22
CA HIS A 35 2.43 2.63 3.59
C HIS A 35 1.72 2.79 4.93
N ILE A 36 2.41 3.24 5.98
CA ILE A 36 1.83 3.43 7.31
C ILE A 36 0.62 4.36 7.25
N ARG A 37 0.75 5.51 6.56
CA ARG A 37 -0.37 6.46 6.40
C ARG A 37 -1.57 5.81 5.71
N PHE A 38 -1.34 4.99 4.70
CA PHE A 38 -2.42 4.32 3.99
C PHE A 38 -3.06 3.18 4.79
N LYS A 39 -2.26 2.35 5.48
CA LYS A 39 -2.75 1.32 6.43
C LYS A 39 -3.69 1.94 7.47
N HIS A 40 -3.33 3.09 8.05
CA HIS A 40 -4.21 3.83 8.98
C HIS A 40 -5.52 4.29 8.35
N LYS A 41 -5.48 4.86 7.14
CA LYS A 41 -6.68 5.27 6.40
C LYS A 41 -7.62 4.08 6.15
N MET A 42 -7.07 2.94 5.73
CA MET A 42 -7.86 1.73 5.45
C MET A 42 -8.48 1.12 6.71
N ASN A 43 -7.76 1.11 7.83
CA ASN A 43 -8.32 0.65 9.10
C ASN A 43 -9.49 1.51 9.56
N ARG A 44 -9.38 2.85 9.46
CA ARG A 44 -10.50 3.75 9.77
C ARG A 44 -11.71 3.48 8.88
N LEU A 45 -11.50 3.33 7.57
CA LEU A 45 -12.58 3.01 6.62
C LEU A 45 -13.22 1.64 6.90
N LYS A 46 -12.43 0.66 7.39
CA LYS A 46 -12.93 -0.65 7.81
C LYS A 46 -13.83 -0.56 9.03
N GLU A 47 -13.45 0.23 10.03
CA GLU A 47 -14.26 0.49 11.23
C GLU A 47 -15.58 1.20 10.86
N GLU A 48 -15.50 2.26 10.05
CA GLU A 48 -16.68 2.99 9.55
C GLU A 48 -17.62 2.04 8.76
N PHE A 49 -17.07 1.19 7.89
CA PHE A 49 -17.83 0.19 7.15
C PHE A 49 -18.53 -0.83 8.06
N MET A 50 -17.86 -1.28 9.13
CA MET A 50 -18.43 -2.23 10.09
C MET A 50 -19.58 -1.63 10.92
N SER A 51 -19.67 -0.30 11.01
CA SER A 51 -20.76 0.39 11.72
C SER A 51 -22.10 0.43 10.95
N GLY A 52 -22.12 0.00 9.67
CA GLY A 52 -23.35 -0.27 8.91
C GLY A 52 -23.72 0.75 7.82
N GLU A 53 -22.85 1.72 7.50
CA GLU A 53 -23.12 2.67 6.41
C GLU A 53 -22.87 2.04 5.02
N VAL A 54 -23.95 1.74 4.28
CA VAL A 54 -23.92 1.06 2.97
C VAL A 54 -23.22 1.87 1.87
N ILE A 55 -23.23 3.22 1.98
CA ILE A 55 -22.62 4.14 1.01
C ILE A 55 -21.09 3.97 0.92
N LEU A 56 -20.46 3.49 2.00
CA LEU A 56 -19.00 3.35 2.10
C LEU A 56 -18.40 2.31 1.15
N ARG A 57 -19.12 1.25 0.76
CA ARG A 57 -18.49 0.10 0.07
C ARG A 57 -17.87 0.48 -1.28
N THR A 58 -18.59 1.25 -2.10
CA THR A 58 -18.11 1.73 -3.41
C THR A 58 -17.03 2.79 -3.28
N GLU A 59 -17.17 3.68 -2.30
CA GLU A 59 -16.21 4.75 -2.05
C GLU A 59 -14.86 4.19 -1.56
N ILE A 60 -14.89 3.16 -0.71
CA ILE A 60 -13.66 2.52 -0.24
C ILE A 60 -12.95 1.78 -1.38
N MET A 61 -13.69 1.03 -2.21
CA MET A 61 -13.07 0.34 -3.36
C MET A 61 -12.46 1.32 -4.36
N SER A 62 -13.12 2.47 -4.60
CA SER A 62 -12.59 3.54 -5.42
C SER A 62 -11.32 4.15 -4.80
N THR A 63 -11.36 4.44 -3.50
CA THR A 63 -10.23 4.99 -2.74
C THR A 63 -9.02 4.05 -2.80
N LEU A 64 -9.24 2.76 -2.56
CA LEU A 64 -8.19 1.76 -2.63
C LEU A 64 -7.59 1.68 -4.03
N LYS A 65 -8.43 1.54 -5.06
CA LYS A 65 -7.98 1.42 -6.45
C LYS A 65 -7.14 2.63 -6.86
N ASN A 66 -7.64 3.84 -6.59
CA ASN A 66 -6.96 5.08 -7.00
C ASN A 66 -5.62 5.22 -6.28
N TRP A 67 -5.60 4.98 -4.97
CA TRP A 67 -4.37 5.06 -4.20
C TRP A 67 -3.33 4.02 -4.65
N LEU A 68 -3.74 2.76 -4.83
CA LEU A 68 -2.81 1.70 -5.24
C LEU A 68 -2.24 1.97 -6.63
N THR A 69 -3.06 2.48 -7.55
CA THR A 69 -2.61 2.83 -8.91
C THR A 69 -1.59 3.96 -8.87
N ASP A 70 -1.86 5.01 -8.11
CA ASP A 70 -0.96 6.16 -7.98
C ASP A 70 0.36 5.76 -7.30
N HIS A 71 0.28 4.97 -6.24
CA HIS A 71 1.42 4.45 -5.49
C HIS A 71 2.34 3.60 -6.37
N ILE A 72 1.79 2.59 -7.08
CA ILE A 72 2.58 1.74 -7.98
C ILE A 72 3.28 2.56 -9.07
N MET A 73 2.59 3.56 -9.61
CA MET A 73 3.11 4.35 -10.73
C MET A 73 4.17 5.37 -10.32
N ASN A 74 4.06 5.94 -9.13
CA ASN A 74 4.89 7.06 -8.69
C ASN A 74 5.91 6.69 -7.60
N GLU A 75 5.65 5.67 -6.79
CA GLU A 75 6.53 5.23 -5.70
C GLU A 75 7.25 3.93 -6.08
N ASP A 76 6.52 2.86 -6.41
CA ASP A 76 7.12 1.53 -6.59
C ASP A 76 8.06 1.47 -7.78
N LYS A 77 7.70 2.21 -8.82
CA LYS A 77 8.51 2.36 -10.03
C LYS A 77 9.90 2.94 -9.74
N ASN A 78 10.06 3.74 -8.67
CA ASN A 78 11.34 4.36 -8.32
C ASN A 78 12.37 3.30 -7.92
N TYR A 79 11.99 2.33 -7.06
CA TYR A 79 12.90 1.28 -6.65
C TYR A 79 12.99 0.14 -7.68
N ALA A 80 12.00 -0.03 -8.57
CA ALA A 80 12.10 -0.99 -9.67
C ALA A 80 13.34 -0.72 -10.55
N GLY A 81 13.65 0.56 -10.81
CA GLY A 81 14.88 0.98 -11.48
C GLY A 81 16.16 0.72 -10.65
N PHE A 82 16.07 0.78 -9.32
CA PHE A 82 17.18 0.47 -8.42
C PHE A 82 17.51 -1.04 -8.41
N LYS A 83 16.49 -1.91 -8.41
CA LYS A 83 16.65 -3.38 -8.49
C LYS A 83 17.42 -3.82 -9.73
N MET A 84 17.24 -3.13 -10.86
CA MET A 84 17.95 -3.43 -12.10
C MET A 84 19.45 -3.06 -12.05
N LYS A 85 19.87 -2.17 -11.15
CA LYS A 85 21.29 -1.77 -11.00
C LYS A 85 22.10 -2.70 -10.09
N GLY A 86 21.44 -3.53 -9.27
CA GLY A 86 22.07 -4.51 -8.37
C GLY A 86 22.35 -5.88 -8.99
N ARG A 87 22.07 -6.07 -10.29
CA ARG A 87 22.44 -7.26 -11.08
C ARG A 87 23.43 -6.85 -12.18
N ALA A 88 24.68 -6.64 -11.78
CA ALA A 88 25.84 -6.58 -12.66
C ALA A 88 26.98 -7.38 -12.01
#